data_AF-A0A0N8VFV2-F1
#
_entry.id   AF-A0A0N8VFV2-F1
#
_cell.length_a   1.000
_cell.length_b   1.000
_cell.length_c   1.000
_cell.angle_alpha   90.00
_cell.angle_beta   90.00
_cell.angle_gamma   90.00
#
_symmetry.space_group_name_H-M   'P 1'
#
loop_
_entity.id
_entity.type
_entity.pdbx_description
1 polymer ?
#
loop_
_entity_poly.entity_id
_entity_poly.type
_entity_poly.pdbx_seq_one_letter_code
_entity_poly.pdbx_strand_id
1 'polypeptide(L)'
;MLILIGEEVLPQRLRRWERVHNRIGAWPAAQPADLRETRVLAQLKQPQLTLPDDVLQVVLEKSAANFRRVVANLNHVNLYSLTSGRSEITMADVPKIEFFLGEAPTPRRGMA
;
A
#
# COMPACT_ATOMS: atom_id res chain seq x y z
N MET A 1 4.54 24.35 10.42
CA MET A 1 3.33 23.53 10.19
C MET A 1 3.71 22.10 10.56
N LEU A 2 3.03 21.48 11.52
CA LEU A 2 3.35 20.13 11.98
C LEU A 2 2.33 19.17 11.36
N ILE A 3 2.81 18.16 10.64
CA ILE A 3 1.98 17.12 10.04
C ILE A 3 2.33 15.81 10.75
N LEU A 4 1.37 15.25 11.48
CA LEU A 4 1.50 13.97 12.19
C LEU A 4 0.62 12.94 11.48
N ILE A 5 1.24 11.85 10.99
CA ILE A 5 0.58 10.77 10.26
C ILE A 5 0.89 9.47 11.00
N GLY A 6 -0.15 8.73 11.42
CA GLY A 6 -0.01 7.37 11.95
C GLY A 6 -0.26 7.16 13.45
N GLU A 7 -0.74 8.15 14.21
CA GLU A 7 -1.26 7.89 15.56
C GLU A 7 -2.79 8.02 15.62
N GLU A 8 -3.49 6.89 15.64
CA GLU A 8 -4.95 6.83 15.80
C GLU A 8 -5.41 7.26 17.21
N VAL A 9 -4.53 7.18 18.22
CA VAL A 9 -4.83 7.48 19.64
C VAL A 9 -4.43 8.92 20.04
N LEU A 10 -3.70 9.61 19.18
CA LEU A 10 -3.24 10.98 19.40
C LEU A 10 -4.36 11.99 19.70
N PRO A 11 -5.55 11.94 19.03
CA PRO A 11 -6.61 12.90 19.29
C PRO A 11 -7.06 12.86 20.75
N GLN A 12 -7.09 11.68 21.36
CA GLN A 12 -7.49 11.50 22.76
C GLN A 12 -6.40 11.98 23.73
N ARG A 13 -5.11 11.78 23.41
CA ARG A 13 -3.97 12.24 24.22
C ARG A 13 -3.75 13.75 24.14
N LEU A 14 -4.04 14.36 22.99
CA LEU A 14 -3.91 15.80 22.74
C LEU A 14 -5.03 16.64 23.38
N ARG A 15 -6.16 16.04 23.78
CA ARG A 15 -7.21 16.74 24.55
C ARG A 15 -6.69 17.37 25.85
N ARG A 16 -5.63 16.82 26.44
CA ARG A 16 -4.98 17.36 27.64
C ARG A 16 -4.28 18.71 27.40
N TRP A 17 -4.05 19.10 26.14
CA TRP A 17 -3.29 20.29 25.75
C TRP A 17 -4.10 21.16 24.77
N GLU A 18 -5.06 21.93 25.29
CA GLU A 18 -6.01 22.79 24.52
C GLU A 18 -5.35 23.67 23.44
N ARG A 19 -4.16 24.22 23.72
CA ARG A 19 -3.44 25.12 22.78
C ARG A 19 -3.02 24.41 21.49
N VAL A 20 -2.83 23.09 21.53
CA VAL A 20 -2.48 22.26 20.36
C VAL A 20 -3.76 21.84 19.64
N HIS A 21 -4.80 21.47 20.40
CA HIS A 21 -6.11 21.09 19.85
C HIS A 21 -6.72 22.22 18.99
N ASN A 22 -6.67 23.46 19.47
CA ASN A 22 -7.21 24.64 18.76
C ASN A 22 -6.42 25.03 17.50
N ARG A 23 -5.28 24.39 17.21
CA ARG A 23 -4.47 24.62 16.00
C ARG A 23 -4.64 23.53 14.93
N ILE A 24 -5.46 22.52 15.20
CA ILE A 24 -5.73 21.43 14.24
C ILE A 24 -7.01 21.76 13.47
N GLY A 25 -6.83 22.23 12.23
CA GLY A 25 -7.94 22.71 11.39
C GLY A 25 -8.78 21.60 10.75
N ALA A 26 -8.27 20.36 10.65
CA ALA A 26 -9.02 19.22 10.15
C ALA A 26 -8.42 17.90 10.66
N TRP A 27 -9.29 16.94 10.94
CA TRP A 27 -8.94 15.55 11.30
C TRP A 27 -9.42 14.60 10.20
N PRO A 28 -8.87 14.64 8.98
CA PRO A 28 -9.27 13.70 7.95
C PRO A 28 -8.83 12.29 8.36
N ALA A 29 -9.77 11.36 8.43
CA ALA A 29 -9.47 9.95 8.49
C ALA A 29 -8.80 9.53 7.17
N ALA A 30 -7.83 8.60 7.25
CA ALA A 30 -7.28 7.99 6.05
C ALA A 30 -8.40 7.24 5.32
N GLN A 31 -8.68 7.61 4.08
CA GLN A 31 -9.64 6.88 3.26
C GLN A 31 -9.00 5.58 2.74
N PRO A 32 -9.78 4.49 2.62
CA PRO A 32 -9.30 3.28 1.98
C PRO A 32 -8.98 3.57 0.51
N ALA A 33 -7.92 2.95 0.00
CA ALA A 33 -7.55 3.05 -1.41
C ALA A 33 -8.63 2.43 -2.29
N ASP A 34 -8.89 3.02 -3.46
CA ASP A 34 -9.78 2.46 -4.47
C ASP A 34 -9.00 1.95 -5.72
N LEU A 35 -9.73 1.34 -6.66
CA LEU A 35 -9.15 0.81 -7.90
C LEU A 35 -8.58 1.92 -8.79
N ARG A 36 -9.19 3.12 -8.78
CA ARG A 36 -8.74 4.26 -9.59
C ARG A 36 -7.40 4.77 -9.07
N GLU A 37 -7.26 4.92 -7.76
CA GLU A 37 -6.03 5.31 -7.08
C GLU A 37 -4.95 4.27 -7.28
N THR A 38 -5.31 2.97 -7.19
CA THR A 38 -4.40 1.86 -7.50
C THR A 38 -3.87 1.94 -8.93
N ARG A 39 -4.73 2.24 -9.91
CA ARG A 39 -4.34 2.44 -11.31
C ARG A 39 -3.41 3.63 -11.49
N VAL A 40 -3.71 4.77 -10.85
CA VAL A 40 -2.85 5.96 -10.89
C VAL A 40 -1.48 5.66 -10.29
N LEU A 41 -1.44 4.93 -9.17
CA LEU A 41 -0.18 4.52 -8.53
C LEU A 41 0.62 3.56 -9.41
N ALA A 42 -0.03 2.62 -10.07
CA ALA A 42 0.60 1.69 -11.01
C ALA A 42 1.25 2.46 -12.18
N GLN A 43 0.52 3.38 -12.81
CA GLN A 43 1.04 4.21 -13.91
C GLN A 43 2.20 5.12 -13.46
N LEU A 44 2.10 5.69 -12.26
CA LEU A 44 3.14 6.56 -11.71
C LEU A 44 4.43 5.80 -11.40
N LYS A 45 4.32 4.58 -10.87
CA LYS A 45 5.46 3.77 -10.43
C LYS A 45 6.07 2.95 -11.56
N GLN A 46 5.24 2.42 -12.45
CA GLN A 46 5.62 1.50 -13.51
C GLN A 46 4.95 1.89 -14.85
N PRO A 47 5.31 3.04 -15.44
CA PRO A 47 4.65 3.53 -16.66
C PRO A 47 4.84 2.60 -17.88
N GLN A 48 5.83 1.71 -17.84
CA GLN A 48 6.15 0.77 -18.92
C GLN A 48 5.52 -0.61 -18.73
N LEU A 49 4.87 -0.86 -17.60
CA LEU A 49 4.27 -2.14 -17.26
C LEU A 49 2.76 -2.09 -17.51
N THR A 50 2.29 -2.92 -18.44
CA THR A 50 0.85 -3.08 -18.68
C THR A 50 0.25 -3.94 -17.57
N LEU A 51 -0.65 -3.32 -16.80
CA LEU A 51 -1.41 -3.95 -15.73
C LEU A 51 -2.91 -3.79 -16.03
N PRO A 52 -3.60 -4.86 -16.45
CA PRO A 52 -5.04 -4.81 -16.65
C PRO A 52 -5.78 -4.69 -15.31
N ASP A 53 -7.02 -4.21 -15.37
CA ASP A 53 -7.81 -3.85 -14.19
C ASP A 53 -8.12 -5.04 -13.27
N ASP A 54 -8.18 -6.24 -13.82
CA ASP A 54 -8.34 -7.50 -13.07
C ASP A 54 -7.13 -7.77 -12.15
N VAL A 55 -5.91 -7.56 -12.66
CA VAL A 55 -4.68 -7.67 -11.87
C VAL A 55 -4.62 -6.58 -10.80
N LEU A 56 -4.98 -5.34 -11.15
CA LEU A 56 -5.02 -4.22 -10.19
C LEU A 56 -6.06 -4.45 -9.08
N GLN A 57 -7.19 -5.07 -9.41
CA GLN A 57 -8.21 -5.46 -8.43
C GLN A 57 -7.64 -6.48 -7.43
N VAL A 58 -6.89 -7.48 -7.89
CA VAL A 58 -6.22 -8.42 -6.98
C VAL A 58 -5.19 -7.72 -6.10
N VAL A 59 -4.40 -6.81 -6.67
CA VAL A 59 -3.43 -6.00 -5.90
C VAL A 59 -4.15 -5.22 -4.79
N LEU A 60 -5.29 -4.60 -5.10
CA LEU A 60 -6.09 -3.85 -4.14
C LEU A 60 -6.62 -4.74 -3.00
N GLU A 61 -7.17 -5.91 -3.36
CA GLU A 61 -7.70 -6.91 -2.41
C GLU A 61 -6.61 -7.45 -1.49
N LYS A 62 -5.46 -7.86 -2.04
CA LYS A 62 -4.31 -8.34 -1.27
C LYS A 62 -3.70 -7.26 -0.39
N SER A 63 -3.89 -6.00 -0.74
CA SER A 63 -3.43 -4.85 0.02
C SER A 63 -4.39 -4.40 1.12
N ALA A 64 -5.59 -5.01 1.23
CA ALA A 64 -6.65 -4.59 2.15
C ALA A 64 -6.96 -3.08 2.06
N ALA A 65 -6.97 -2.53 0.84
CA ALA A 65 -7.16 -1.10 0.57
C ALA A 65 -6.19 -0.16 1.32
N ASN A 66 -5.03 -0.65 1.78
CA ASN A 66 -4.02 0.16 2.42
C ASN A 66 -3.00 0.66 1.38
N PHE A 67 -2.91 1.97 1.19
CA PHE A 67 -1.98 2.61 0.22
C PHE A 67 -0.54 2.13 0.31
N ARG A 68 0.01 2.00 1.53
CA ARG A 68 1.40 1.54 1.71
C ARG A 68 1.57 0.11 1.21
N ARG A 69 0.58 -0.76 1.47
CA ARG A 69 0.58 -2.14 0.98
C ARG A 69 0.37 -2.20 -0.53
N VAL A 70 -0.50 -1.36 -1.10
CA VAL A 70 -0.69 -1.24 -2.56
C VAL A 70 0.64 -0.94 -3.23
N VAL A 71 1.36 0.08 -2.76
CA VAL A 71 2.68 0.43 -3.32
C VAL A 71 3.70 -0.70 -3.18
N ALA A 72 3.75 -1.37 -2.02
CA ALA A 72 4.63 -2.52 -1.83
C ALA A 72 4.30 -3.65 -2.81
N ASN A 73 3.02 -4.00 -2.95
CA ASN A 73 2.55 -5.05 -3.83
C ASN A 73 2.79 -4.72 -5.32
N LEU A 74 2.59 -3.48 -5.74
CA LEU A 74 2.98 -3.03 -7.09
C LEU A 74 4.49 -3.18 -7.33
N ASN A 75 5.34 -2.96 -6.32
CA ASN A 75 6.77 -3.22 -6.46
C ASN A 75 7.07 -4.72 -6.61
N HIS A 76 6.38 -5.60 -5.89
CA HIS A 76 6.51 -7.05 -6.06
C HIS A 76 6.10 -7.49 -7.47
N VAL A 77 5.01 -6.93 -8.00
CA VAL A 77 4.56 -7.17 -9.38
C VAL A 77 5.63 -6.71 -10.38
N ASN A 78 6.24 -5.55 -10.17
CA ASN A 78 7.34 -5.07 -11.01
C ASN A 78 8.61 -5.93 -10.92
N LEU A 79 8.95 -6.42 -9.73
CA LEU A 79 10.09 -7.34 -9.58
C LEU A 79 9.84 -8.65 -10.33
N TYR A 80 8.61 -9.17 -10.28
CA TYR A 80 8.23 -10.34 -11.06
C TYR A 80 8.29 -10.07 -12.58
N SER A 81 7.85 -8.90 -13.03
CA SER A 81 7.90 -8.54 -14.45
C SER A 81 9.34 -8.47 -14.98
N LEU A 82 10.24 -7.86 -14.20
CA LEU A 82 11.66 -7.75 -14.52
C LEU A 82 12.36 -9.12 -14.54
N THR A 83 12.07 -9.98 -13.56
CA THR A 83 12.66 -11.33 -13.48
C THR A 83 12.13 -12.26 -14.56
N SER A 84 10.88 -12.09 -14.98
CA SER A 84 10.23 -12.89 -16.03
C SER A 84 10.42 -12.30 -17.44
N GLY A 85 11.03 -11.12 -17.57
CA GLY A 85 11.20 -10.41 -18.84
C GLY A 85 9.88 -9.99 -19.51
N ARG A 86 8.83 -9.74 -18.71
CA ARG A 86 7.49 -9.41 -19.22
C ARG A 86 7.22 -7.91 -19.11
N SER A 87 6.65 -7.33 -20.15
CA SER A 87 6.11 -5.96 -20.16
C SER A 87 4.62 -5.89 -19.82
N GLU A 88 3.98 -7.05 -19.65
CA GLU A 88 2.57 -7.18 -19.28
C GLU A 88 2.40 -8.30 -18.26
N ILE A 89 1.63 -8.03 -17.20
CA ILE A 89 1.26 -9.01 -16.18
C ILE A 89 -0.21 -9.35 -16.36
N THR A 90 -0.50 -10.64 -16.42
CA THR A 90 -1.86 -11.16 -16.59
C THR A 90 -2.31 -11.91 -15.34
N MET A 91 -3.59 -12.28 -15.27
CA MET A 91 -4.12 -13.10 -14.16
C MET A 91 -3.44 -14.47 -14.03
N ALA A 92 -2.80 -14.99 -15.09
CA ALA A 92 -2.02 -16.23 -15.02
C ALA A 92 -0.70 -16.07 -14.24
N ASP A 93 -0.22 -14.84 -14.06
CA ASP A 93 1.01 -14.51 -13.35
C ASP A 93 0.77 -14.20 -11.88
N VAL A 94 -0.41 -13.67 -11.55
CA VAL A 94 -0.81 -13.30 -10.19
C VAL A 94 -0.51 -14.39 -9.15
N PRO A 95 -0.80 -15.69 -9.37
CA PRO A 95 -0.50 -16.73 -8.39
C PRO A 95 1.00 -16.96 -8.15
N LYS A 96 1.87 -16.48 -9.06
CA LYS A 96 3.33 -16.62 -8.99
C LYS A 96 4.00 -15.43 -8.30
N ILE A 97 3.24 -14.36 -8.03
CA ILE A 97 3.73 -13.15 -7.39
C ILE A 97 3.51 -13.28 -5.88
N GLU A 98 4.59 -13.17 -5.11
CA GLU A 98 4.50 -13.13 -3.67
C GLU A 98 4.04 -11.75 -3.20
N PHE A 99 2.78 -11.65 -2.76
CA PHE A 99 2.20 -10.41 -2.27
C PHE A 99 2.51 -10.19 -0.79
N PHE A 100 2.87 -8.95 -0.45
CA PHE A 100 3.06 -8.49 0.91
C PHE A 100 1.71 -8.21 1.59
N LEU A 101 1.35 -9.09 2.54
CA LEU A 101 0.12 -8.98 3.33
C LEU A 101 0.26 -8.08 4.57
N GLY A 102 1.45 -7.51 4.82
CA GLY A 102 1.70 -6.69 6.01
C GLY A 102 2.06 -7.46 7.27
N GLU A 103 2.19 -8.78 7.18
CA GLU A 103 2.71 -9.60 8.26
C GLU A 103 4.24 -9.47 8.34
N ALA A 104 4.77 -9.36 9.56
CA ALA A 104 6.21 -9.41 9.75
C ALA A 104 6.72 -10.78 9.26
N PRO A 105 7.84 -10.84 8.50
CA PRO A 105 8.38 -12.12 8.06
C PRO A 105 8.57 -13.02 9.27
N THR A 106 8.01 -14.23 9.21
CA THR A 106 8.18 -15.22 10.27
C THR A 106 9.69 -15.35 10.52
N PRO A 107 10.17 -15.20 11.77
CA PRO A 107 11.58 -15.35 12.06
C PRO A 107 12.06 -16.68 11.46
N ARG A 108 13.13 -16.65 10.65
CA ARG A 108 13.76 -17.86 10.15
C ARG A 108 14.05 -18.75 11.36
N ARG A 109 13.29 -19.84 11.53
CA ARG A 109 13.60 -20.88 12.51
C ARG A 109 14.93 -21.51 12.06
N GLY A 110 16.01 -21.01 12.64
CA GLY A 110 17.36 -21.34 12.23
C GLY A 110 18.41 -20.59 13.04
N MET A 111 18.34 -20.71 14.36
CA MET A 111 19.54 -20.70 15.23
C MET A 111 19.13 -21.29 16.58
N ALA A 112 19.64 -22.51 16.81
CA ALA A 112 19.65 -23.22 18.07
C ALA A 112 20.55 -22.51 19.10
#